data_AF-A0A182HPH7-F1
#
_entry.id   AF-A0A182HPH7-F1
#
_cell.length_a   1.000
_cell.length_b   1.000
_cell.length_c   1.000
_cell.angle_alpha   90.00
_cell.angle_beta   90.00
_cell.angle_gamma   90.00
#
_symmetry.space_group_name_H-M   'P 1'
#
loop_
_entity.id
_entity.type
_entity.pdbx_description
1 polymer ?
#
loop_
_entity_poly.entity_id
_entity_poly.type
_entity_poly.pdbx_seq_one_letter_code
_entity_poly.pdbx_strand_id
1 'polypeptide(L)'
;MIFEGVAEERIDDDFRDGNYPIGHQKHHTPLAELRETQAAVRKEENQYPIFKCRGEEVILFVKEGLMLRKGNRNGWFLTKDREIIRYSAALEESGKVYIIGHLLKKKKVSFSTPCSSDIIFNYEGEIADLSKEL
;
A
#
# COMPACT_ATOMS: atom_id res chain seq x y z
N MET A 1 -9.05 -32.85 26.21
CA MET A 1 -8.76 -32.62 27.64
C MET A 1 -8.64 -31.11 27.80
N ILE A 2 -9.67 -30.47 28.36
CA ILE A 2 -9.68 -29.02 28.61
C ILE A 2 -9.10 -28.84 30.00
N PHE A 3 -8.03 -28.08 30.13
CA PHE A 3 -7.49 -27.72 31.44
C PHE A 3 -8.20 -26.47 31.91
N GLU A 4 -9.07 -26.62 32.91
CA GLU A 4 -9.63 -25.50 33.64
C GLU A 4 -8.56 -24.99 34.61
N GLY A 5 -8.11 -23.76 34.38
CA GLY A 5 -7.26 -23.02 35.31
C GLY A 5 -7.92 -21.69 35.60
N VAL A 6 -8.13 -21.39 36.88
CA VAL A 6 -8.50 -20.05 37.32
C VAL A 6 -7.20 -19.27 37.47
N ALA A 7 -7.05 -18.19 36.69
CA ALA A 7 -5.94 -17.27 36.90
C ALA A 7 -6.23 -16.46 38.16
N GLU A 8 -5.39 -16.62 39.18
CA GLU A 8 -5.46 -15.77 40.38
C GLU A 8 -5.20 -14.31 40.01
N GLU A 9 -6.02 -13.39 40.54
CA GLU A 9 -5.78 -11.95 40.38
C GLU A 9 -4.47 -11.57 41.07
N ARG A 10 -3.53 -11.03 40.28
CA ARG A 10 -2.25 -10.53 40.78
C ARG A 10 -2.28 -9.02 40.87
N ILE A 11 -1.69 -8.48 41.93
CA ILE A 11 -1.43 -7.06 42.07
C ILE A 11 -0.06 -6.75 41.45
N ASP A 12 0.09 -5.59 40.81
CA ASP A 12 1.28 -5.23 40.03
C ASP A 12 2.57 -5.21 40.89
N ASP A 13 2.42 -4.96 42.19
CA ASP A 13 3.52 -4.95 43.16
C ASP A 13 4.12 -6.35 43.36
N ASP A 14 3.31 -7.40 43.44
CA ASP A 14 3.78 -8.79 43.62
C ASP A 14 4.60 -9.29 42.40
N PHE A 15 4.30 -8.77 41.21
CA PHE A 15 5.07 -9.08 39.99
C PHE A 15 6.44 -8.39 39.98
N ARG A 16 6.50 -7.14 40.46
CA ARG A 16 7.74 -6.34 40.46
C ARG A 16 8.74 -6.82 41.51
N ASP A 17 8.25 -7.31 42.64
CA ASP A 17 9.09 -7.85 43.71
C ASP A 17 9.60 -9.27 43.43
N GLY A 18 9.19 -9.87 42.30
CA GLY A 18 9.71 -11.15 41.82
C GLY A 18 9.28 -12.35 42.66
N ASN A 19 8.23 -12.19 43.46
CA ASN A 19 7.68 -13.23 44.33
C ASN A 19 6.72 -14.10 43.52
N TYR A 20 7.29 -14.95 42.66
CA TYR A 20 6.50 -15.84 41.82
C TYR A 20 5.94 -17.01 42.63
N PRO A 21 4.68 -17.43 42.40
CA PRO A 21 4.14 -18.65 43.00
C PRO A 21 5.08 -19.82 42.76
N ILE A 22 5.29 -20.63 43.80
CA ILE A 22 6.22 -21.76 43.83
C ILE A 22 5.86 -22.71 42.68
N GLY A 23 6.71 -22.73 41.64
CA GLY A 23 6.48 -23.49 40.42
C GLY A 23 7.16 -22.89 39.19
N HIS A 24 7.44 -21.58 39.19
CA HIS A 24 8.26 -20.94 38.17
C HIS A 24 9.75 -21.18 38.42
N GLN A 25 10.23 -22.38 38.08
CA GLN A 25 11.67 -22.66 38.09
C GLN A 25 12.37 -21.81 37.02
N LYS A 26 13.25 -20.90 37.45
CA LYS A 26 14.17 -20.19 36.55
C LYS A 26 15.19 -21.20 36.01
N HIS A 27 14.91 -21.79 34.86
CA HIS A 27 15.94 -22.53 34.13
C HIS A 27 16.97 -21.54 33.59
N HIS A 28 18.24 -21.81 33.87
CA HIS A 28 19.35 -21.02 33.36
C HIS A 28 19.48 -21.27 31.85
N THR A 29 18.87 -20.43 31.02
CA THR A 29 19.02 -20.55 29.56
C THR A 29 20.40 -20.01 29.18
N PRO A 30 21.32 -20.83 28.62
CA PRO A 30 22.62 -20.33 28.19
C PRO A 30 22.41 -19.37 27.01
N LEU A 31 23.06 -18.20 27.06
CA LEU A 31 23.01 -17.15 26.03
C LEU A 31 23.41 -17.60 24.60
N ALA A 32 23.90 -18.84 24.44
CA ALA A 32 24.32 -19.40 23.17
C ALA A 32 23.15 -19.71 22.22
N GLU A 33 21.93 -19.94 22.72
CA GLU A 33 20.76 -20.25 21.87
C GLU A 33 20.09 -19.00 21.26
N LEU A 34 20.44 -17.79 21.73
CA LEU A 34 19.97 -16.54 21.13
C LEU A 34 20.69 -16.18 19.82
N ARG A 35 21.78 -16.87 19.47
CA ARG A 35 22.47 -16.66 18.19
C ARG A 35 21.71 -17.26 17.00
N GLU A 36 20.81 -18.21 17.23
CA GLU A 36 19.99 -18.82 16.16
C GLU A 36 18.59 -18.20 16.05
N THR A 37 18.18 -17.33 16.99
CA THR A 37 16.94 -16.54 16.91
C THR A 37 17.12 -15.13 16.40
N GLN A 38 18.34 -14.76 16.00
CA GLN A 38 18.51 -14.01 14.75
C GLN A 38 18.24 -14.95 13.57
N ALA A 39 17.04 -15.54 13.54
CA ALA A 39 16.34 -15.57 12.28
C ALA A 39 16.37 -14.10 11.87
N ALA A 40 17.29 -13.78 10.96
CA ALA A 40 17.06 -12.71 10.05
C ALA A 40 15.58 -12.86 9.68
N VAL A 41 14.71 -12.03 10.26
CA VAL A 41 13.64 -11.50 9.46
C VAL A 41 14.44 -10.83 8.37
N ARG A 42 14.79 -11.62 7.35
CA ARG A 42 14.98 -11.13 6.01
C ARG A 42 13.73 -10.29 5.90
N LYS A 43 13.86 -8.97 6.03
CA LYS A 43 12.95 -8.09 5.32
C LYS A 43 13.11 -8.67 3.94
N GLU A 44 12.18 -9.54 3.53
CA GLU A 44 12.11 -9.96 2.16
C GLU A 44 12.25 -8.64 1.43
N GLU A 45 13.35 -8.48 0.69
CA GLU A 45 13.50 -7.32 -0.15
C GLU A 45 12.26 -7.38 -1.00
N ASN A 46 11.33 -6.47 -0.69
CA ASN A 46 10.01 -6.49 -1.27
C ASN A 46 10.27 -6.54 -2.77
N GLN A 47 9.96 -7.66 -3.40
CA GLN A 47 10.32 -7.86 -4.79
C GLN A 47 9.33 -7.04 -5.61
N TYR A 48 9.70 -5.78 -5.83
CA TYR A 48 8.88 -4.84 -6.53
C TYR A 48 8.81 -5.23 -8.02
N PRO A 49 7.67 -4.99 -8.69
CA PRO A 49 6.44 -4.39 -8.16
C PRO A 49 5.61 -5.33 -7.28
N ILE A 50 4.96 -4.80 -6.23
CA ILE A 50 4.05 -5.55 -5.35
C ILE A 50 2.66 -4.93 -5.36
N PHE A 51 1.64 -5.76 -5.56
CA PHE A 51 0.25 -5.37 -5.34
C PHE A 51 -0.16 -5.67 -3.91
N LYS A 52 -0.82 -4.72 -3.24
CA LYS A 52 -1.48 -4.91 -1.94
C LYS A 52 -2.92 -4.45 -2.02
N CYS A 53 -3.83 -5.27 -1.51
CA CYS A 53 -5.24 -4.92 -1.35
C CYS A 53 -5.51 -4.50 0.09
N ARG A 54 -6.19 -3.37 0.31
CA ARG A 54 -6.67 -2.93 1.62
C ARG A 54 -8.15 -2.57 1.50
N GLY A 55 -9.04 -3.48 1.90
CA GLY A 55 -10.47 -3.36 1.62
C GLY A 55 -10.72 -3.41 0.10
N GLU A 56 -11.45 -2.44 -0.44
CA GLU A 56 -11.68 -2.28 -1.90
C GLU A 56 -10.55 -1.56 -2.64
N GLU A 57 -9.52 -1.09 -1.92
CA GLU A 57 -8.42 -0.33 -2.49
C GLU A 57 -7.30 -1.26 -2.99
N VAL A 58 -6.89 -1.06 -4.25
CA VAL A 58 -5.70 -1.71 -4.85
C VAL A 58 -4.55 -0.71 -4.85
N ILE A 59 -3.43 -1.11 -4.24
CA ILE A 59 -2.20 -0.31 -4.14
C ILE A 59 -1.06 -1.07 -4.82
N LEU A 60 -0.46 -0.47 -5.83
CA LEU A 60 0.75 -0.98 -6.50
C LEU A 60 1.97 -0.26 -5.93
N PHE A 61 2.81 -0.98 -5.19
CA PHE A 61 4.13 -0.50 -4.77
C PHE A 61 5.14 -0.79 -5.88
N VAL A 62 5.70 0.27 -6.49
CA VAL A 62 6.64 0.18 -7.62
C VAL A 62 8.09 0.08 -7.14
N LYS A 63 8.42 0.72 -6.01
CA LYS A 63 9.65 0.57 -5.24
C LYS A 63 9.43 1.09 -3.82
N GLU A 64 10.42 0.98 -2.94
CA GLU A 64 10.34 1.56 -1.60
C GLU A 64 10.01 3.07 -1.68
N GLY A 65 8.94 3.49 -1.00
CA GLY A 65 8.45 4.87 -1.01
C GLY A 65 7.62 5.30 -2.24
N LEU A 66 7.52 4.49 -3.30
CA LEU A 66 6.71 4.81 -4.49
C LEU A 66 5.52 3.86 -4.62
N MET A 67 4.32 4.37 -4.35
CA MET A 67 3.06 3.62 -4.45
C MET A 67 2.04 4.32 -5.35
N LEU A 68 1.35 3.54 -6.17
CA LEU A 68 0.20 3.96 -6.96
C LEU A 68 -1.05 3.42 -6.29
N ARG A 69 -1.90 4.32 -5.80
CA ARG A 69 -3.19 3.98 -5.19
C ARG A 69 -4.30 4.25 -6.19
N LYS A 70 -5.37 3.47 -6.11
CA LYS A 70 -6.61 3.77 -6.84
C LYS A 70 -7.29 4.99 -6.18
N GLY A 71 -6.82 6.20 -6.45
CA GLY A 71 -7.53 7.43 -6.07
C GLY A 71 -6.67 8.64 -5.74
N ASN A 72 -6.53 9.53 -6.71
CA ASN A 72 -6.92 10.94 -6.69
C ASN A 72 -6.25 11.54 -7.92
N ARG A 73 -6.98 11.55 -9.03
CA ARG A 73 -6.38 11.89 -10.31
C ARG A 73 -6.24 13.40 -10.52
N ASN A 74 -6.41 14.26 -9.52
CA ASN A 74 -6.26 15.73 -9.65
C ASN A 74 -6.93 16.29 -10.93
N GLY A 75 -8.15 15.84 -11.23
CA GLY A 75 -8.84 16.20 -12.46
C GLY A 75 -8.28 15.54 -13.73
N TRP A 76 -7.67 14.37 -13.66
CA TRP A 76 -7.27 13.55 -14.80
C TRP A 76 -8.08 12.25 -14.83
N PHE A 77 -8.30 11.65 -15.98
CA PHE A 77 -8.93 10.33 -16.08
C PHE A 77 -8.55 9.60 -17.35
N LEU A 78 -8.55 8.28 -17.26
CA LEU A 78 -8.34 7.36 -18.37
C LEU A 78 -9.70 6.92 -18.92
N THR A 79 -9.92 7.07 -20.22
CA THR A 79 -11.13 6.57 -20.92
C THR A 79 -11.03 5.08 -21.21
N LYS A 80 -12.13 4.47 -21.65
CA LYS A 80 -12.13 3.06 -22.11
C LYS A 80 -11.20 2.83 -23.30
N ASP A 81 -11.00 3.87 -24.11
CA ASP A 81 -10.12 3.88 -25.28
C ASP A 81 -8.65 4.18 -24.92
N ARG A 82 -8.31 4.14 -23.61
CA ARG A 82 -6.97 4.41 -23.07
C ARG A 82 -6.46 5.84 -23.33
N GLU A 83 -7.39 6.78 -23.48
CA GLU A 83 -7.06 8.19 -23.61
C GLU A 83 -6.96 8.86 -22.25
N ILE A 84 -6.01 9.79 -22.11
CA ILE A 84 -5.80 10.54 -20.85
C ILE A 84 -6.44 11.91 -21.02
N ILE A 85 -7.45 12.18 -20.22
CA ILE A 85 -8.24 13.41 -20.27
C ILE A 85 -8.02 14.19 -18.98
N ARG A 86 -7.81 15.51 -19.09
CA ARG A 86 -7.89 16.43 -17.97
C ARG A 86 -9.31 16.99 -17.89
N TYR A 87 -10.03 16.67 -16.83
CA TYR A 87 -11.29 17.29 -16.44
C TYR A 87 -11.22 18.82 -16.54
N SER A 88 -12.24 19.40 -17.17
CA SER A 88 -12.51 20.83 -17.17
C SER A 88 -13.82 21.14 -16.46
N ALA A 89 -14.92 20.53 -16.92
CA ALA A 89 -16.26 20.83 -16.45
C ALA A 89 -17.17 19.60 -16.49
N ALA A 90 -18.34 19.73 -15.86
CA ALA A 90 -19.44 18.79 -16.00
C ALA A 90 -20.71 19.57 -16.37
N LEU A 91 -21.45 19.08 -17.36
CA LEU A 91 -22.71 19.65 -17.81
C LEU A 91 -23.84 18.65 -17.58
N GLU A 92 -24.94 19.09 -16.98
CA GLU A 92 -26.17 18.31 -16.93
C GLU A 92 -27.11 18.77 -18.05
N GLU A 93 -27.51 17.85 -18.92
CA GLU A 93 -28.47 18.12 -19.99
C GLU A 93 -29.43 16.94 -20.12
N SER A 94 -30.74 17.22 -20.04
CA SER A 94 -31.81 16.22 -20.16
C SER A 94 -31.65 15.01 -19.21
N GLY A 95 -31.24 15.25 -17.96
CA GLY A 95 -31.03 14.22 -16.94
C GLY A 95 -29.78 13.36 -17.16
N LYS A 96 -28.88 13.76 -18.06
CA LYS A 96 -27.58 13.12 -18.27
C LYS A 96 -26.47 14.07 -17.87
N VAL A 97 -25.41 13.53 -17.27
CA VAL A 97 -24.20 14.28 -16.93
C VAL A 97 -23.13 13.98 -17.96
N TYR A 98 -22.62 15.03 -18.60
CA TYR A 98 -21.53 15.02 -19.56
C TYR A 98 -20.28 15.55 -18.89
N ILE A 99 -19.22 14.75 -18.87
CA ILE A 99 -17.91 15.17 -18.36
C ILE A 99 -17.11 15.74 -19.51
N ILE A 100 -16.70 17.00 -19.39
CA ILE A 100 -15.93 17.75 -20.37
C ILE A 100 -14.47 17.79 -19.91
N GLY A 101 -13.55 17.60 -20.85
CA GLY A 101 -12.14 17.68 -20.55
C GLY A 101 -11.24 17.74 -21.77
N HIS A 102 -9.95 17.94 -21.52
CA HIS A 102 -8.92 18.10 -22.55
C HIS A 102 -8.14 16.82 -22.74
N LEU A 103 -8.04 16.35 -23.97
CA LEU A 103 -7.24 15.19 -24.34
C LEU A 103 -5.74 15.53 -24.31
N LEU A 104 -4.95 14.73 -23.60
CA LEU A 104 -3.49 14.78 -23.67
C LEU A 104 -3.01 14.13 -24.97
N LYS A 105 -2.66 14.96 -25.97
CA LYS A 105 -2.32 14.50 -27.32
C LYS A 105 -0.96 13.82 -27.38
N LYS A 106 0.01 14.38 -26.66
CA LYS A 106 1.36 13.81 -26.57
C LYS A 106 1.61 13.36 -25.14
N LYS A 107 2.04 12.12 -25.04
CA LYS A 107 2.44 11.48 -23.79
C LYS A 107 3.63 10.58 -24.07
N LYS A 108 4.51 10.44 -23.09
CA LYS A 108 5.63 9.50 -23.12
C LYS A 108 5.53 8.57 -21.93
N VAL A 109 6.00 7.34 -22.10
CA VAL A 109 6.14 6.41 -20.98
C VAL A 109 7.13 7.00 -19.96
N SER A 110 6.78 6.98 -18.68
CA SER A 110 7.61 7.51 -17.60
C SER A 110 8.87 6.67 -17.38
N PHE A 111 8.81 5.36 -17.66
CA PHE A 111 9.96 4.46 -17.61
C PHE A 111 9.76 3.24 -18.50
N SER A 112 10.86 2.63 -18.95
CA SER A 112 10.86 1.45 -19.83
C SER A 112 11.50 0.20 -19.20
N THR A 113 12.20 0.34 -18.07
CA THR A 113 12.95 -0.74 -17.40
C THR A 113 12.49 -0.85 -15.95
N PRO A 114 12.29 -2.06 -15.41
CA PRO A 114 12.44 -3.38 -16.05
C PRO A 114 11.33 -3.73 -17.06
N CYS A 115 10.23 -3.00 -17.05
CA CYS A 115 9.14 -3.11 -18.02
C CYS A 115 8.55 -1.73 -18.31
N SER A 116 7.86 -1.60 -19.46
CA SER A 116 7.25 -0.34 -19.87
C SER A 116 6.16 0.10 -18.91
N SER A 117 6.19 1.36 -18.50
CA SER A 117 5.17 1.97 -17.66
C SER A 117 3.80 2.09 -18.35
N ASP A 118 3.75 1.88 -19.67
CA ASP A 118 2.51 1.79 -20.46
C ASP A 118 1.56 0.71 -19.93
N ILE A 119 2.09 -0.41 -19.45
CA ILE A 119 1.30 -1.54 -18.95
C ILE A 119 0.47 -1.18 -17.70
N ILE A 120 0.89 -0.14 -16.97
CA ILE A 120 0.21 0.39 -15.79
C ILE A 120 -0.39 1.78 -16.03
N PHE A 121 -0.47 2.21 -17.29
CA PHE A 121 -0.98 3.52 -17.70
C PHE A 121 -0.29 4.71 -16.99
N ASN A 122 1.02 4.60 -16.77
CA ASN A 122 1.81 5.66 -16.18
C ASN A 122 2.61 6.37 -17.28
N TYR A 123 2.30 7.65 -17.47
CA TYR A 123 2.86 8.49 -18.51
C TYR A 123 3.26 9.86 -17.96
N GLU A 124 4.23 10.46 -18.62
CA GLU A 124 4.55 11.87 -18.51
C GLU A 124 3.92 12.62 -19.69
N GLY A 125 3.47 13.84 -19.44
CA GLY A 125 2.95 14.73 -20.46
C GLY A 125 2.98 16.18 -19.99
N GLU A 126 2.93 17.10 -20.94
CA GLU A 126 2.95 18.53 -20.66
C GLU A 126 1.55 19.13 -20.80
N ILE A 127 1.26 20.17 -20.01
CA ILE A 127 -0.02 20.89 -20.11
C ILE A 127 -0.18 21.51 -21.51
N ALA A 128 0.93 21.89 -22.16
CA ALA A 128 0.94 22.45 -23.51
C ALA A 128 0.46 21.44 -24.59
N ASP A 129 0.49 20.14 -24.29
CA ASP A 129 0.05 19.07 -25.20
C ASP A 129 -1.43 18.69 -25.02
N LEU A 130 -2.17 19.42 -24.18
CA LEU A 130 -3.61 19.27 -24.06
C LEU A 130 -4.33 19.77 -25.32
N SER A 131 -5.42 19.11 -25.69
CA SER A 131 -6.35 19.64 -26.69
C SER A 131 -6.95 20.95 -26.21
N LYS A 132 -7.36 21.80 -27.16
CA LYS A 132 -8.29 22.87 -26.84
C LYS A 132 -9.57 22.27 -26.27
N GLU A 133 -10.27 23.06 -25.45
CA GLU A 133 -11.60 22.70 -24.96
C GLU A 133 -12.50 22.42 -26.16
N LEU A 134 -13.23 21.31 -26.11
CA LEU A 134 -14.25 20.96 -27.10
C LEU A 134 -15.53 21.72 -26.80
#